data_AF-A0AAE1J0A1-F1
#
_entry.id   AF-A0AAE1J0A1-F1
#
_cell.length_a   1.000
_cell.length_b   1.000
_cell.length_c   1.000
_cell.angle_alpha   90.00
_cell.angle_beta   90.00
_cell.angle_gamma   90.00
#
_symmetry.space_group_name_H-M   'P 1'
#
loop_
_entity.id
_entity.type
_entity.pdbx_description
1 polymer ?
#
loop_
_entity_poly.entity_id
_entity_poly.type
_entity_poly.pdbx_seq_one_letter_code
_entity_poly.pdbx_strand_id
1 'polypeptide(L)'
;MSLSVALFSLLLTTTLLIFMQNLAIDAACSDCFVPSRASQYKNSKEHGTDVGACGFGSFGATVNGGNVSAASNLYRDGLGCGACYQVICTREQCLLLRRRSDDSDNGPGFRS
;
A
#
# COMPACT_ATOMS: atom_id res chain seq x y z
N MET A 1 -34.41 -14.94 36.48
CA MET A 1 -34.62 -13.93 35.42
C MET A 1 -33.44 -12.96 35.30
N SER A 2 -32.91 -12.42 36.41
CA SER A 2 -31.73 -11.53 36.41
C SER A 2 -30.43 -12.20 35.97
N LEU A 3 -30.14 -13.42 36.44
CA LEU A 3 -28.90 -14.14 36.11
C LEU A 3 -28.83 -14.56 34.64
N SER A 4 -29.96 -14.99 34.09
CA SER A 4 -30.09 -15.33 32.66
C SER A 4 -29.86 -14.11 31.76
N VAL A 5 -30.39 -12.93 32.14
CA VAL A 5 -30.17 -11.68 31.39
C VAL A 5 -28.71 -11.25 31.46
N ALA A 6 -28.05 -11.39 32.62
CA ALA A 6 -26.63 -11.07 32.76
C ALA A 6 -25.73 -11.97 31.90
N LEU A 7 -26.04 -13.27 31.79
CA LEU A 7 -25.33 -14.19 30.89
C LEU A 7 -25.48 -13.77 29.42
N PHE A 8 -26.70 -13.50 28.96
CA PHE A 8 -26.94 -13.07 27.57
C PHE A 8 -26.21 -11.76 27.23
N SER A 9 -26.21 -10.78 28.13
CA SER A 9 -25.47 -9.53 27.95
C SER A 9 -23.95 -9.74 27.87
N LEU A 10 -23.39 -10.66 28.67
CA LEU A 10 -21.96 -10.98 28.64
C LEU A 10 -21.57 -11.73 27.35
N LEU A 11 -22.42 -12.64 26.88
CA LEU A 11 -22.26 -13.33 25.60
C LEU A 11 -22.33 -12.36 24.41
N LEU A 12 -23.24 -11.39 24.45
CA LEU A 12 -23.38 -10.41 23.37
C LEU A 12 -22.20 -9.42 23.31
N THR A 13 -21.70 -8.97 24.45
CA THR A 13 -20.55 -8.04 24.51
C THR A 13 -19.25 -8.74 24.10
N THR A 14 -19.01 -9.98 24.51
CA THR A 14 -17.82 -10.75 24.12
C THR A 14 -17.79 -11.07 22.63
N THR A 15 -18.92 -11.44 22.03
CA THR A 15 -19.01 -11.70 20.59
C THR A 15 -18.77 -10.44 19.75
N LEU A 16 -19.33 -9.30 20.16
CA LEU A 16 -19.04 -8.00 19.52
C LEU A 16 -17.57 -7.61 19.64
N LEU A 17 -16.97 -7.80 20.83
CA LEU A 17 -15.56 -7.53 21.03
C LEU A 17 -14.70 -8.39 20.10
N ILE A 18 -14.94 -9.71 20.03
CA ILE A 18 -14.23 -10.65 19.16
C ILE A 18 -14.37 -10.27 17.67
N PHE A 19 -15.54 -9.82 17.23
CA PHE A 19 -15.76 -9.38 15.85
C PHE A 19 -14.87 -8.18 15.47
N MET A 20 -14.72 -7.22 16.39
CA MET A 20 -13.87 -6.03 16.15
C MET A 20 -12.37 -6.38 16.11
N GLN A 21 -11.91 -7.38 16.86
CA GLN A 21 -10.50 -7.82 16.85
C GLN A 21 -10.14 -8.52 15.53
N ASN A 22 -11.08 -9.30 14.98
CA ASN A 22 -10.87 -9.98 13.69
C ASN A 22 -10.70 -8.99 12.54
N LEU A 23 -11.36 -7.83 12.59
CA LEU A 23 -11.20 -6.79 11.58
C LEU A 23 -9.82 -6.10 11.63
N ALA A 24 -9.16 -6.12 12.79
CA ALA A 24 -7.83 -5.52 12.97
C ALA A 24 -6.68 -6.43 12.51
N ILE A 25 -6.90 -7.75 12.40
CA ILE A 25 -5.86 -8.72 12.04
C ILE A 25 -5.49 -8.63 10.55
N ASP A 26 -6.43 -8.29 9.66
CA ASP A 26 -6.14 -8.11 8.22
C ASP A 26 -5.34 -6.81 7.95
N ALA A 27 -5.33 -5.88 8.91
CA ALA A 27 -4.52 -4.66 8.87
C ALA A 27 -3.13 -4.81 9.54
N ALA A 28 -2.82 -5.99 10.10
CA ALA A 28 -1.69 -6.17 11.02
C ALA A 28 -0.32 -6.35 10.33
N CYS A 29 -0.22 -6.15 9.02
CA CYS A 29 1.10 -6.06 8.39
C CYS A 29 1.32 -4.76 7.65
N SER A 30 1.50 -3.69 8.43
CA SER A 30 2.01 -2.41 7.95
C SER A 30 3.42 -2.49 7.37
N ASP A 31 4.15 -3.60 7.61
CA ASP A 31 5.55 -3.79 7.20
C ASP A 31 5.79 -5.16 6.52
N CYS A 32 4.74 -5.76 5.96
CA CYS A 32 4.92 -6.97 5.15
C CYS A 32 5.20 -6.62 3.70
N PHE A 33 6.11 -7.40 3.14
CA PHE A 33 6.33 -7.49 1.72
C PHE A 33 5.24 -8.35 1.06
N VAL A 34 4.46 -7.73 0.18
CA VAL A 34 3.43 -8.40 -0.62
C VAL A 34 4.03 -8.79 -1.97
N PRO A 35 3.89 -10.06 -2.40
CA PRO A 35 4.35 -10.47 -3.73
C PRO A 35 3.63 -9.68 -4.82
N SER A 36 4.42 -9.24 -5.79
CA SER A 36 4.02 -8.31 -6.83
C SER A 36 4.77 -8.59 -8.13
N ARG A 37 4.27 -7.97 -9.21
CA ARG A 37 4.91 -7.99 -10.52
C ARG A 37 5.15 -6.57 -10.97
N ALA A 38 6.34 -6.31 -11.48
CA ALA A 38 6.72 -5.03 -12.04
C ALA A 38 7.27 -5.25 -13.46
N SER A 39 6.95 -4.32 -14.36
CA SER A 39 7.49 -4.25 -15.72
C SER A 39 7.90 -2.82 -16.02
N GLN A 40 8.94 -2.65 -16.83
CA GLN A 40 9.42 -1.32 -17.23
C GLN A 40 8.78 -0.90 -18.56
N TYR A 41 8.41 0.37 -18.66
CA TYR A 41 8.01 0.98 -19.93
C TYR A 41 9.25 1.30 -20.78
N LYS A 42 9.13 1.28 -22.10
CA LYS A 42 10.27 1.45 -23.01
C LYS A 42 11.00 2.81 -22.85
N ASN A 43 10.30 3.85 -22.38
CA ASN A 43 10.85 5.19 -22.16
C ASN A 43 11.28 5.46 -20.71
N SER A 44 11.13 4.49 -19.79
CA SER A 44 11.26 4.73 -18.34
C SER A 44 12.66 5.12 -17.86
N LYS A 45 13.71 4.95 -18.68
CA LYS A 45 15.10 5.24 -18.31
C LYS A 45 15.46 6.72 -18.39
N GLU A 46 14.82 7.48 -19.28
CA GLU A 46 15.18 8.89 -19.48
C GLU A 46 14.14 9.79 -18.84
N HIS A 47 12.84 9.54 -19.03
CA HIS A 47 11.76 10.29 -18.42
C HIS A 47 10.60 9.32 -18.12
N GLY A 48 10.01 9.42 -16.93
CA GLY A 48 8.70 8.79 -16.69
C GLY A 48 7.67 9.24 -17.73
N THR A 49 6.48 8.65 -17.73
CA THR A 49 5.46 9.05 -18.70
C THR A 49 4.89 10.44 -18.35
N ASP A 50 4.96 11.40 -19.27
CA ASP A 50 4.34 12.73 -19.14
C ASP A 50 2.81 12.69 -19.07
N VAL A 51 2.22 11.52 -19.34
CA VAL A 51 0.77 11.28 -19.32
C VAL A 51 0.51 10.11 -18.38
N GLY A 52 -0.44 10.28 -17.46
CA GLY A 52 -0.83 9.25 -16.52
C GLY A 52 -2.15 9.57 -15.84
N ALA A 53 -2.81 8.53 -15.32
CA ALA A 53 -4.15 8.63 -14.73
C ALA A 53 -4.24 9.49 -13.45
N CYS A 54 -3.08 9.82 -12.84
CA CYS A 54 -2.99 10.74 -11.70
C CYS A 54 -2.85 12.22 -12.09
N GLY A 55 -2.74 12.54 -13.38
CA GLY A 55 -2.73 13.94 -13.84
C GLY A 55 -1.49 14.76 -13.50
N PHE A 56 -0.37 14.13 -13.11
CA PHE A 56 0.87 14.85 -12.79
C PHE A 56 1.57 15.49 -14.01
N GLY A 57 1.17 15.15 -15.23
CA GLY A 57 1.78 15.69 -16.45
C GLY A 57 3.29 15.40 -16.50
N SER A 58 4.05 16.31 -17.12
CA SER A 58 5.51 16.24 -17.18
C SER A 58 6.19 16.27 -15.80
N PHE A 59 5.54 16.84 -14.78
CA PHE A 59 6.08 16.81 -13.41
C PHE A 59 6.18 15.38 -12.87
N GLY A 60 5.23 14.51 -13.25
CA GLY A 60 5.26 13.09 -12.91
C GLY A 60 6.46 12.34 -13.47
N ALA A 61 7.06 12.80 -14.56
CA ALA A 61 8.25 12.18 -15.13
C ALA A 61 9.53 12.48 -14.34
N THR A 62 9.56 13.59 -13.61
CA THR A 62 10.76 14.10 -12.90
C THR A 62 10.67 13.99 -11.38
N VAL A 63 9.48 13.76 -10.83
CA VAL A 63 9.29 13.65 -9.37
C VAL A 63 10.14 12.52 -8.79
N ASN A 64 10.75 12.75 -7.61
CA ASN A 64 11.67 11.83 -6.95
C ASN A 64 12.83 11.32 -7.84
N GLY A 65 13.34 12.18 -8.73
CA GLY A 65 14.42 11.82 -9.66
C GLY A 65 13.99 10.83 -10.74
N GLY A 66 12.70 10.78 -11.07
CA GLY A 66 12.13 9.85 -12.05
C GLY A 66 11.83 8.45 -11.50
N ASN A 67 11.95 8.25 -10.18
CA ASN A 67 11.53 7.01 -9.53
C ASN A 67 10.01 6.97 -9.37
N VAL A 68 9.31 6.82 -10.49
CA VAL A 68 7.86 6.71 -10.58
C VAL A 68 7.45 5.37 -11.16
N SER A 69 6.32 4.85 -10.69
CA SER A 69 5.73 3.62 -11.19
C SER A 69 4.23 3.79 -11.39
N ALA A 70 3.69 3.06 -12.37
CA ALA A 70 2.26 2.90 -12.54
C ALA A 70 1.84 1.58 -11.88
N ALA A 71 0.72 1.60 -11.15
CA ALA A 71 0.18 0.43 -10.49
C ALA A 71 -1.32 0.33 -10.75
N SER A 72 -1.80 -0.84 -11.17
CA SER A 72 -3.22 -1.06 -11.47
C SER A 72 -4.05 -1.20 -10.20
N ASN A 73 -3.75 -2.19 -9.37
CA ASN A 73 -4.54 -2.47 -8.15
C ASN A 73 -4.36 -1.40 -7.07
N LEU A 74 -3.24 -0.69 -7.08
CA LEU A 74 -2.98 0.40 -6.14
C LEU A 74 -3.60 1.74 -6.58
N TYR A 75 -3.97 1.90 -7.85
CA TYR A 75 -4.56 3.16 -8.36
C TYR A 75 -5.86 3.51 -7.65
N ARG A 76 -6.76 2.53 -7.47
CA ARG A 76 -8.03 2.66 -6.72
C ARG A 76 -8.78 3.95 -7.09
N ASP A 77 -9.07 4.13 -8.38
CA ASP A 77 -9.74 5.33 -8.91
C ASP A 77 -9.06 6.66 -8.53
N GLY A 78 -7.73 6.63 -8.41
CA GLY A 78 -6.92 7.78 -8.06
C GLY A 78 -6.61 7.92 -6.56
N LEU A 79 -7.23 7.13 -5.69
CA LEU A 79 -6.94 7.15 -4.24
C LEU A 79 -5.49 6.76 -3.91
N GLY A 80 -4.82 6.03 -4.79
CA GLY A 80 -3.40 5.69 -4.64
C GLY A 80 -2.42 6.68 -5.26
N CYS A 81 -2.90 7.76 -5.88
CA CYS A 81 -2.02 8.76 -6.49
C CYS A 81 -1.13 9.42 -5.43
N GLY A 82 0.18 9.47 -5.70
CA GLY A 82 1.17 10.01 -4.77
C GLY A 82 1.59 9.08 -3.62
N ALA A 83 1.09 7.85 -3.58
CA ALA A 83 1.52 6.88 -2.57
C ALA A 83 2.93 6.33 -2.87
N CYS A 84 3.75 6.19 -1.83
CA CYS A 84 5.11 5.66 -1.90
C CYS A 84 5.18 4.22 -1.38
N TYR A 85 5.93 3.38 -2.09
CA TYR A 85 6.15 1.98 -1.75
C TYR A 85 7.63 1.65 -1.85
N GLN A 86 8.12 0.82 -0.93
CA GLN A 86 9.41 0.18 -1.08
C GLN A 86 9.25 -1.09 -1.89
N VAL A 87 10.17 -1.31 -2.83
CA VAL A 87 10.13 -2.46 -3.71
C VAL A 87 11.46 -3.19 -3.66
N ILE A 88 11.40 -4.50 -3.48
CA ILE A 88 12.57 -5.37 -3.51
C ILE A 88 12.32 -6.43 -4.57
N CYS A 89 13.18 -6.48 -5.59
CA CYS A 89 13.08 -7.45 -6.67
C CYS A 89 14.19 -8.50 -6.54
N THR A 90 13.78 -9.75 -6.73
CA THR A 90 14.64 -10.92 -6.94
C THR A 90 14.48 -11.38 -8.39
N ARG A 91 15.25 -12.38 -8.85
CA ARG A 91 15.16 -12.87 -10.24
C ARG A 91 13.75 -13.31 -10.66
N GLU A 92 12.98 -13.85 -9.72
CA GLU A 92 11.68 -14.48 -10.00
C GLU A 92 10.48 -13.57 -9.66
N GLN A 93 10.63 -12.64 -8.71
CA GLN A 93 9.51 -11.83 -8.22
C GLN A 93 9.94 -10.53 -7.56
N CYS A 94 9.05 -9.54 -7.58
CA CYS A 94 9.18 -8.31 -6.80
C CYS A 94 8.25 -8.32 -5.60
N LEU A 95 8.65 -7.66 -4.53
CA LEU A 95 7.89 -7.53 -3.31
C LEU A 95 7.62 -6.05 -3.05
N LEU A 96 6.37 -5.68 -2.77
CA LEU A 96 5.97 -4.31 -2.41
C LEU A 96 5.67 -4.21 -0.93
N LEU A 97 6.15 -3.13 -0.30
CA LEU A 97 5.82 -2.77 1.07
C LEU A 97 5.36 -1.32 1.09
N ARG A 98 4.20 -1.06 1.69
CA ARG A 98 3.63 0.29 1.78
C ARG A 98 4.36 1.08 2.87
N ARG A 99 5.06 2.14 2.51
CA ARG A 99 5.71 3.00 3.51
C ARG A 99 4.64 3.84 4.22
N ARG A 100 4.70 3.88 5.55
CA ARG A 100 3.91 4.82 6.36
C ARG A 100 4.48 6.23 6.13
N SER A 101 3.60 7.22 6.05
CA SER A 101 3.97 8.60 5.67
C SER A 101 4.94 9.29 6.63
N ASP A 102 5.16 8.73 7.82
CA ASP A 102 6.06 9.26 8.86
C ASP A 102 7.56 9.04 8.56
N ASP A 103 7.88 8.26 7.53
CA ASP A 103 9.23 7.83 7.17
C ASP A 103 9.78 8.66 5.98
N SER A 104 9.49 9.96 5.98
CA SER A 104 9.67 10.83 4.80
C SER A 104 11.12 11.23 4.51
N ASP A 105 12.10 10.87 5.33
CA ASP A 105 13.46 11.32 5.11
C ASP A 105 14.44 10.13 5.15
N ASN A 106 14.94 9.76 3.98
CA ASN A 106 16.11 8.89 3.76
C ASN A 106 15.88 7.37 3.63
N GLY A 107 14.76 6.93 3.04
CA GLY A 107 14.60 5.56 2.55
C GLY A 107 15.31 5.32 1.20
N PRO A 108 15.84 4.12 0.91
CA PRO A 108 16.51 3.83 -0.35
C PRO A 108 15.49 3.87 -1.49
N GLY A 109 15.41 5.00 -2.19
CA GLY A 109 14.79 5.05 -3.51
C GLY A 109 15.45 4.02 -4.43
N PHE A 110 14.70 3.52 -5.40
CA PHE A 110 15.23 2.61 -6.41
C PHE A 110 16.51 3.21 -7.01
N ARG A 111 17.65 2.58 -6.69
CA ARG A 111 18.83 2.69 -7.53
C ARG A 111 18.70 1.58 -8.57
N SER A 112 18.59 2.02 -9.82
CA SER A 112 18.73 1.18 -11.03
C SER A 112 20.04 0.41 -11.02
#